data_AF-A0A5N6Q2C2-F1
#
_entry.id   AF-A0A5N6Q2C2-F1
#
_cell.length_a   1.000
_cell.length_b   1.000
_cell.length_c   1.000
_cell.angle_alpha   90.00
_cell.angle_beta   90.00
_cell.angle_gamma   90.00
#
_symmetry.space_group_name_H-M   'P 1'
#
loop_
_entity.id
_entity.type
_entity.pdbx_description
1 polymer ?
#
loop_
_entity_poly.entity_id
_entity_poly.type
_entity_poly.pdbx_seq_one_letter_code
_entity_poly.pdbx_strand_id
1 'polypeptide(L)'
;MPVLLSSTPPTSTAPKPTKSFSARGGAGESGAGYQIWGQTRWFVEVKGDPAYVRAACEGSLQRLDVDCIDLYYQHRIDTRVPIEITMGELKKLVEEGKIKYVGLSEASASTIRRAHVVHPITAIQLEWSLWSRDVEQEIIPTCRELGIGIVAYSPLGRGFFSSGFEYDRELSLAWVHHQGNDVVPIPGTTKIQNLEQNIGALSVKLTPEDMAELESIASASSVKGDRYNAGLVTYLDSETPPLSSWKA
;
A
#
# COMPACT_ATOMS: atom_id res chain seq x y z
N MET A 1 48.39 -3.31 42.69
CA MET A 1 48.29 -4.78 42.84
C MET A 1 46.95 -5.20 42.23
N PRO A 2 46.97 -5.79 41.03
CA PRO A 2 45.78 -6.25 40.31
C PRO A 2 45.42 -7.67 40.75
N VAL A 3 44.13 -8.02 40.69
CA VAL A 3 43.71 -9.43 40.62
C VAL A 3 42.83 -9.57 39.39
N LEU A 4 43.31 -10.38 38.46
CA LEU A 4 42.67 -10.82 37.23
C LEU A 4 42.34 -12.31 37.35
N LEU A 5 41.38 -12.75 36.53
CA LEU A 5 40.97 -14.13 36.21
C LEU A 5 39.92 -14.72 37.16
N SER A 6 38.86 -15.42 36.72
CA SER A 6 38.51 -15.97 35.41
C SER A 6 37.11 -16.61 35.53
N SER A 7 36.39 -16.72 34.40
CA SER A 7 35.62 -17.90 33.94
C SER A 7 34.14 -17.69 33.58
N THR A 8 33.90 -17.91 32.28
CA THR A 8 32.73 -18.49 31.60
C THR A 8 31.36 -17.78 31.64
N PRO A 9 30.74 -17.51 30.47
CA PRO A 9 29.37 -16.99 30.38
C PRO A 9 28.34 -18.12 30.61
N PRO A 10 27.26 -17.89 31.37
CA PRO A 10 26.15 -18.82 31.40
C PRO A 10 25.37 -18.77 30.09
N THR A 11 25.05 -19.96 29.63
CA THR A 11 24.32 -20.35 28.43
C THR A 11 22.97 -19.66 28.29
N SER A 12 22.77 -19.12 27.09
CA SER A 12 21.51 -18.70 26.50
C SER A 12 20.38 -19.73 26.65
N THR A 13 19.27 -19.32 27.25
CA THR A 13 17.92 -19.76 26.85
C THR A 13 16.96 -18.58 26.95
N ALA A 14 17.18 -17.55 26.12
CA ALA A 14 16.15 -16.55 25.87
C ALA A 14 14.98 -17.21 25.11
N PRO A 15 13.72 -16.99 25.51
CA PRO A 15 12.58 -17.50 24.76
C PRO A 15 12.62 -16.96 23.33
N LYS A 16 12.53 -17.88 22.36
CA LYS A 16 12.50 -17.57 20.93
C LYS A 16 11.42 -16.51 20.66
N PRO A 17 11.69 -15.46 19.87
CA PRO A 17 10.66 -14.53 19.46
C PRO A 17 9.55 -15.30 18.76
N THR A 18 8.35 -15.19 19.32
CA THR A 18 7.09 -15.65 18.75
C THR A 18 6.97 -15.12 17.33
N LYS A 19 6.66 -16.04 16.41
CA LYS A 19 6.46 -15.80 14.98
C LYS A 19 5.69 -14.51 14.75
N SER A 20 6.32 -13.55 14.05
CA SER A 20 5.63 -12.42 13.45
C SER A 20 4.62 -12.96 12.43
N PHE A 21 3.33 -12.88 12.76
CA PHE A 21 2.25 -13.20 11.85
C PHE A 21 2.11 -12.02 10.86
N SER A 22 2.68 -12.16 9.67
CA SER A 22 2.13 -11.49 8.48
C SER A 22 1.00 -12.40 8.01
N ALA A 23 -0.24 -12.01 8.28
CA ALA A 23 -1.40 -12.66 7.69
C ALA A 23 -1.41 -12.34 6.18
N ARG A 24 -0.60 -13.06 5.40
CA ARG A 24 -0.96 -13.35 4.02
C ARG A 24 -2.24 -14.16 4.10
N GLY A 25 -3.35 -13.55 3.70
CA GLY A 25 -4.69 -14.10 3.82
C GLY A 25 -4.78 -15.47 3.16
N GLY A 26 -4.82 -16.52 3.98
CA GLY A 26 -5.26 -17.84 3.58
C GLY A 26 -6.77 -17.93 3.72
N ALA A 27 -7.47 -17.72 2.62
CA ALA A 27 -8.81 -18.24 2.36
C ALA A 27 -9.08 -18.15 0.85
N GLY A 28 -8.76 -19.23 0.12
CA GLY A 28 -9.09 -19.37 -1.30
C GLY A 28 -7.93 -19.23 -2.29
N GLU A 29 -6.82 -19.95 -2.08
CA GLU A 29 -5.76 -20.06 -3.10
C GLU A 29 -6.15 -21.11 -4.14
N SER A 30 -6.74 -20.69 -5.25
CA SER A 30 -6.82 -21.48 -6.48
C SER A 30 -6.14 -20.71 -7.61
N GLY A 31 -4.85 -20.96 -7.84
CA GLY A 31 -4.09 -20.35 -8.93
C GLY A 31 -3.17 -21.38 -9.60
N ALA A 32 -3.08 -21.33 -10.93
CA ALA A 32 -2.12 -22.12 -11.68
C ALA A 32 -0.71 -21.53 -11.51
N GLY A 33 0.23 -22.34 -11.03
CA GLY A 33 1.65 -21.96 -10.95
C GLY A 33 2.37 -22.30 -12.25
N TYR A 34 3.22 -21.40 -12.75
CA TYR A 34 4.22 -21.71 -13.77
C TYR A 34 5.62 -21.51 -13.20
N GLN A 35 6.53 -22.44 -13.54
CA GLN A 35 7.93 -22.39 -13.12
C GLN A 35 8.72 -21.55 -14.11
N ILE A 36 9.39 -20.51 -13.60
CA ILE A 36 10.44 -19.81 -14.33
C ILE A 36 11.66 -19.80 -13.41
N TRP A 37 12.79 -20.36 -13.87
CA TRP A 37 14.04 -20.46 -13.11
C TRP A 37 13.92 -21.11 -11.72
N GLY A 38 13.09 -22.15 -11.60
CA GLY A 38 12.95 -22.90 -10.34
C GLY A 38 12.19 -22.18 -9.23
N GLN A 39 11.63 -21.00 -9.48
CA GLN A 39 10.70 -20.33 -8.57
C GLN A 39 9.25 -20.56 -9.02
N THR A 40 8.43 -21.13 -8.14
CA THR A 40 6.97 -21.20 -8.35
C THR A 40 6.38 -19.81 -8.20
N ARG A 41 5.95 -19.22 -9.31
CA ARG A 41 5.22 -17.95 -9.30
C ARG A 41 3.73 -18.26 -9.17
N TRP A 42 3.14 -17.92 -8.03
CA TRP A 42 1.70 -18.00 -7.81
C TRP A 42 1.06 -16.77 -8.45
N PHE A 43 0.25 -16.97 -9.50
CA PHE A 43 -0.65 -15.92 -9.95
C PHE A 43 -1.77 -15.81 -8.92
N VAL A 44 -1.76 -14.72 -8.16
CA VAL A 44 -2.89 -14.36 -7.29
C VAL A 44 -3.99 -13.85 -8.22
N GLU A 45 -5.05 -14.63 -8.38
CA GLU A 45 -6.23 -14.19 -9.13
C GLU A 45 -6.88 -13.01 -8.39
N VAL A 46 -7.07 -11.89 -9.09
CA VAL A 46 -7.79 -10.73 -8.55
C VAL A 46 -9.29 -10.98 -8.67
N LYS A 47 -10.01 -10.88 -7.54
CA LYS A 47 -11.47 -11.09 -7.48
C LYS A 47 -12.16 -9.88 -6.86
N GLY A 48 -13.17 -9.38 -7.56
CA GLY A 48 -14.02 -8.27 -7.14
C GLY A 48 -15.50 -8.62 -7.11
N ASP A 49 -15.87 -9.89 -7.29
CA ASP A 49 -17.27 -10.31 -7.24
C ASP A 49 -17.83 -10.19 -5.80
N PRO A 50 -19.15 -9.91 -5.64
CA PRO A 50 -19.74 -9.67 -4.33
C PRO A 50 -19.55 -10.84 -3.34
N ALA A 51 -19.62 -12.08 -3.81
CA ALA A 51 -19.48 -13.25 -2.93
C ALA A 51 -18.07 -13.32 -2.35
N TYR A 52 -17.04 -13.08 -3.17
CA TYR A 52 -15.67 -13.01 -2.71
C TYR A 52 -15.41 -11.81 -1.80
N VAL A 53 -15.90 -10.61 -2.15
CA VAL A 53 -15.75 -9.40 -1.32
C VAL A 53 -16.25 -9.64 0.10
N ARG A 54 -17.46 -10.20 0.23
CA ARG A 54 -18.02 -10.54 1.54
C ARG A 54 -17.18 -11.58 2.26
N ALA A 55 -16.90 -12.72 1.62
CA ALA A 55 -16.12 -13.80 2.25
C ALA A 55 -14.74 -13.33 2.72
N ALA A 56 -14.07 -12.46 1.94
CA ALA A 56 -12.79 -11.87 2.30
C ALA A 56 -12.89 -10.91 3.50
N CYS A 57 -13.97 -10.12 3.57
CA CYS A 57 -14.24 -9.22 4.70
C CYS A 57 -14.50 -10.02 5.98
N GLU A 58 -15.42 -11.00 5.96
CA GLU A 58 -15.69 -11.85 7.13
C GLU A 58 -14.44 -12.59 7.62
N GLY A 59 -13.66 -13.14 6.68
CA GLY A 59 -12.42 -13.80 7.02
C GLY A 59 -11.40 -12.85 7.64
N SER A 60 -11.40 -11.57 7.25
CA SER A 60 -10.51 -10.56 7.83
C SER A 60 -10.95 -10.16 9.23
N LEU A 61 -12.24 -9.95 9.45
CA LEU A 61 -12.81 -9.71 10.79
C LEU A 61 -12.44 -10.84 11.76
N GLN A 62 -12.60 -12.09 11.33
CA GLN A 62 -12.24 -13.26 12.14
C GLN A 62 -10.74 -13.31 12.46
N ARG A 63 -9.87 -13.07 11.48
CA ARG A 63 -8.40 -13.13 11.69
C ARG A 63 -7.88 -11.99 12.55
N LEU A 64 -8.51 -10.82 12.47
CA LEU A 64 -8.16 -9.65 13.26
C LEU A 64 -8.81 -9.67 14.66
N ASP A 65 -9.80 -10.54 14.87
CA ASP A 65 -10.60 -10.64 16.09
C ASP A 65 -11.27 -9.30 16.44
N VAL A 66 -11.93 -8.71 15.43
CA VAL A 66 -12.67 -7.44 15.56
C VAL A 66 -14.04 -7.55 14.90
N ASP A 67 -15.01 -6.84 15.44
CA ASP A 67 -16.37 -6.77 14.88
C ASP A 67 -16.48 -5.78 13.70
N CYS A 68 -15.51 -4.86 13.57
CA CYS A 68 -15.52 -3.80 12.57
C CYS A 68 -14.10 -3.41 12.13
N ILE A 69 -13.91 -3.21 10.82
CA ILE A 69 -12.67 -2.66 10.24
C ILE A 69 -12.88 -1.20 9.87
N ASP A 70 -12.01 -0.29 10.35
CA ASP A 70 -12.18 1.13 10.05
C ASP A 70 -12.12 1.44 8.55
N LEU A 71 -11.08 0.97 7.85
CA LEU A 71 -10.89 1.24 6.41
C LEU A 71 -10.57 -0.06 5.67
N TYR A 72 -11.43 -0.44 4.73
CA TYR A 72 -11.31 -1.67 3.97
C TYR A 72 -11.09 -1.38 2.49
N TYR A 73 -10.06 -2.00 1.90
CA TYR A 73 -9.64 -1.73 0.53
C TYR A 73 -10.02 -2.85 -0.43
N GLN A 74 -10.50 -2.50 -1.63
CA GLN A 74 -10.27 -3.34 -2.80
C GLN A 74 -8.79 -3.19 -3.20
N HIS A 75 -7.98 -4.22 -2.92
CA HIS A 75 -6.52 -4.14 -3.03
C HIS A 75 -5.99 -4.11 -4.47
N ARG A 76 -6.69 -4.75 -5.41
CA ARG A 76 -6.44 -4.66 -6.85
C ARG A 76 -7.78 -4.69 -7.57
N ILE A 77 -7.90 -3.96 -8.67
CA ILE A 77 -9.15 -3.90 -9.42
C ILE A 77 -9.35 -5.16 -10.25
N ASP A 78 -10.50 -5.81 -10.11
CA ASP A 78 -10.89 -6.93 -10.97
C ASP A 78 -11.44 -6.39 -12.28
N THR A 79 -10.64 -6.46 -13.34
CA THR A 79 -10.98 -5.92 -14.67
C THR A 79 -12.05 -6.73 -15.41
N ARG A 80 -12.59 -7.78 -14.79
CA ARG A 80 -13.71 -8.58 -15.33
C ARG A 80 -15.05 -8.16 -14.76
N VAL A 81 -15.06 -7.49 -13.61
CA VAL A 81 -16.26 -7.08 -12.87
C VAL A 81 -16.37 -5.56 -12.92
N PRO A 82 -17.52 -4.98 -13.34
CA PRO A 82 -17.73 -3.54 -13.23
C PRO A 82 -17.53 -3.07 -11.79
N ILE A 83 -16.77 -2.00 -11.59
CA ILE A 83 -16.44 -1.52 -10.24
C ILE A 83 -17.69 -1.21 -9.41
N GLU A 84 -18.80 -0.82 -10.04
CA GLU A 84 -20.07 -0.54 -9.38
C GLU A 84 -20.65 -1.77 -8.66
N ILE A 85 -20.40 -2.98 -9.19
CA ILE A 85 -20.84 -4.23 -8.58
C ILE A 85 -20.06 -4.52 -7.30
N THR A 86 -18.73 -4.40 -7.36
CA THR A 86 -17.85 -4.55 -6.19
C THR A 86 -18.19 -3.50 -5.12
N MET A 87 -18.34 -2.24 -5.53
CA MET A 87 -18.72 -1.14 -4.64
C MET A 87 -20.10 -1.30 -4.03
N GLY A 88 -21.04 -1.91 -4.76
CA GLY A 88 -22.36 -2.24 -4.24
C GLY A 88 -22.30 -3.19 -3.05
N GLU A 89 -21.38 -4.16 -3.05
CA GLU A 89 -21.19 -5.05 -1.90
C GLU A 89 -20.44 -4.37 -0.75
N LEU A 90 -19.40 -3.59 -1.05
CA LEU A 90 -18.69 -2.79 -0.04
C LEU A 90 -19.63 -1.83 0.70
N LYS A 91 -20.55 -1.20 -0.03
CA LYS A 91 -21.59 -0.34 0.54
C LYS A 91 -22.46 -1.09 1.56
N LYS A 92 -22.91 -2.32 1.25
CA LYS A 92 -23.68 -3.13 2.20
C LYS A 92 -22.88 -3.45 3.45
N LEU A 93 -21.59 -3.77 3.31
CA LEU A 93 -20.70 -4.02 4.46
C LEU A 93 -20.56 -2.77 5.35
N VAL A 94 -20.58 -1.57 4.76
CA VAL A 94 -20.65 -0.31 5.53
C VAL A 94 -21.98 -0.19 6.27
N GLU A 95 -23.10 -0.41 5.58
CA GLU A 95 -24.45 -0.32 6.16
C GLU A 95 -24.68 -1.35 7.28
N GLU A 96 -24.07 -2.53 7.18
CA GLU A 96 -24.06 -3.58 8.19
C GLU A 96 -23.09 -3.30 9.37
N GLY A 97 -22.27 -2.26 9.29
CA GLY A 97 -21.29 -1.89 10.32
C GLY A 97 -20.05 -2.77 10.36
N LYS A 98 -19.84 -3.64 9.37
CA LYS A 98 -18.66 -4.53 9.26
C LYS A 98 -17.40 -3.77 8.89
N ILE A 99 -17.56 -2.70 8.11
CA ILE A 99 -16.50 -1.76 7.78
C ILE A 99 -17.02 -0.33 7.97
N LYS A 100 -16.17 0.64 8.34
CA LYS A 100 -16.61 2.05 8.44
C LYS A 100 -16.42 2.82 7.14
N TYR A 101 -15.31 2.57 6.46
CA TYR A 101 -14.86 3.33 5.30
C TYR A 101 -14.35 2.41 4.20
N VAL A 102 -14.52 2.87 2.95
CA VAL A 102 -14.06 2.15 1.76
C VAL A 102 -12.83 2.84 1.18
N GLY A 103 -11.82 2.06 0.84
CA GLY A 103 -10.67 2.49 0.06
C GLY A 103 -10.51 1.70 -1.23
N LEU A 104 -9.79 2.25 -2.19
CA LEU A 104 -9.32 1.52 -3.37
C LEU A 104 -7.81 1.60 -3.43
N SER A 105 -7.19 0.59 -4.04
CA SER A 105 -5.76 0.59 -4.31
C SER A 105 -5.53 0.35 -5.79
N GLU A 106 -4.56 1.06 -6.37
CA GLU A 106 -4.14 0.85 -7.77
C GLU A 106 -5.31 0.96 -8.75
N ALA A 107 -6.13 2.00 -8.59
CA ALA A 107 -7.30 2.28 -9.42
C ALA A 107 -7.04 3.48 -10.33
N SER A 108 -7.51 3.39 -11.58
CA SER A 108 -7.47 4.47 -12.55
C SER A 108 -8.43 5.59 -12.18
N ALA A 109 -8.23 6.79 -12.73
CA ALA A 109 -9.12 7.92 -12.45
C ALA A 109 -10.58 7.66 -12.86
N SER A 110 -10.80 6.98 -13.98
CA SER A 110 -12.14 6.56 -14.44
C SER A 110 -12.79 5.59 -13.46
N THR A 111 -12.08 4.56 -13.02
CA THR A 111 -12.57 3.60 -12.01
C THR A 111 -12.87 4.28 -10.68
N ILE A 112 -12.00 5.20 -10.22
CA ILE A 112 -12.22 5.99 -8.99
C ILE A 112 -13.52 6.78 -9.08
N ARG A 113 -13.74 7.53 -10.16
CA ARG A 113 -14.95 8.35 -10.35
C ARG A 113 -16.22 7.51 -10.32
N ARG A 114 -16.22 6.38 -11.05
CA ARG A 114 -17.35 5.46 -11.10
C ARG A 114 -17.64 4.84 -9.73
N ALA A 115 -16.61 4.42 -9.01
CA ALA A 115 -16.75 3.86 -7.67
C ALA A 115 -17.34 4.87 -6.69
N HIS A 116 -16.84 6.11 -6.72
CA HIS A 116 -17.23 7.17 -5.81
C HIS A 116 -18.70 7.59 -5.95
N VAL A 117 -19.29 7.40 -7.14
CA VAL A 117 -20.74 7.60 -7.38
C VAL A 117 -21.60 6.59 -6.60
N VAL A 118 -21.13 5.35 -6.42
CA VAL A 118 -21.88 4.28 -5.74
C VAL A 118 -21.83 4.45 -4.22
N HIS A 119 -20.63 4.71 -3.69
CA HIS A 119 -20.40 5.00 -2.28
C HIS A 119 -19.10 5.83 -2.14
N PRO A 120 -19.05 6.82 -1.22
CA PRO A 120 -17.86 7.67 -1.06
C PRO A 120 -16.60 6.85 -0.77
N ILE A 121 -15.57 7.05 -1.59
CA ILE A 121 -14.23 6.52 -1.35
C ILE A 121 -13.52 7.43 -0.35
N THR A 122 -13.02 6.85 0.74
CA THR A 122 -12.31 7.58 1.79
C THR A 122 -10.83 7.75 1.45
N ALA A 123 -10.20 6.73 0.85
CA ALA A 123 -8.78 6.79 0.52
C ALA A 123 -8.42 6.01 -0.75
N ILE A 124 -7.45 6.54 -1.51
CA ILE A 124 -6.74 5.81 -2.56
C ILE A 124 -5.34 5.47 -2.07
N GLN A 125 -5.00 4.18 -2.10
CA GLN A 125 -3.65 3.70 -1.83
C GLN A 125 -2.89 3.46 -3.14
N LEU A 126 -1.71 4.08 -3.27
CA LEU A 126 -0.87 4.00 -4.48
C LEU A 126 0.62 4.19 -4.17
N GLU A 127 1.49 3.84 -5.11
CA GLU A 127 2.91 4.14 -5.02
C GLU A 127 3.17 5.63 -5.30
N TRP A 128 3.69 6.35 -4.29
CA TRP A 128 4.13 7.73 -4.45
C TRP A 128 5.35 8.00 -3.58
N SER A 129 6.40 8.51 -4.21
CA SER A 129 7.65 8.90 -3.55
C SER A 129 8.36 9.94 -4.40
N LEU A 130 9.44 10.50 -3.86
CA LEU A 130 10.31 11.41 -4.59
C LEU A 130 10.80 10.84 -5.95
N TRP A 131 10.89 9.52 -6.09
CA TRP A 131 11.30 8.84 -7.33
C TRP A 131 10.14 8.24 -8.13
N SER A 132 8.90 8.25 -7.63
CA SER A 132 7.75 7.65 -8.31
C SER A 132 6.60 8.63 -8.30
N ARG A 133 6.48 9.40 -9.39
CA ARG A 133 5.61 10.59 -9.45
C ARG A 133 4.59 10.53 -10.58
N ASP A 134 4.48 9.41 -11.29
CA ASP A 134 3.58 9.26 -12.45
C ASP A 134 2.10 9.51 -12.10
N VAL A 135 1.72 9.22 -10.86
CA VAL A 135 0.37 9.43 -10.32
C VAL A 135 -0.03 10.90 -10.21
N GLU A 136 0.93 11.83 -10.21
CA GLU A 136 0.69 13.28 -10.11
C GLU A 136 -0.05 13.84 -11.33
N GLN A 137 0.02 13.16 -12.47
CA GLN A 137 -0.62 13.63 -13.71
C GLN A 137 -2.15 13.52 -13.66
N GLU A 138 -2.69 12.47 -13.05
CA GLU A 138 -4.13 12.17 -13.17
C GLU A 138 -4.78 11.70 -11.86
N ILE A 139 -4.12 10.81 -11.11
CA ILE A 139 -4.71 10.19 -9.92
C ILE A 139 -4.76 11.17 -8.75
N ILE A 140 -3.66 11.89 -8.48
CA ILE A 140 -3.63 12.89 -7.39
C ILE A 140 -4.64 14.02 -7.62
N PRO A 141 -4.73 14.65 -8.81
CA PRO A 141 -5.79 15.62 -9.09
C PRO A 141 -7.20 15.06 -8.92
N THR A 142 -7.45 13.82 -9.37
CA THR A 142 -8.76 13.17 -9.23
C THR A 142 -9.13 12.94 -7.77
N CYS A 143 -8.18 12.52 -6.93
CA CYS A 143 -8.43 12.36 -5.49
C CYS A 143 -8.82 13.70 -4.84
N ARG A 144 -8.08 14.77 -5.16
CA ARG A 144 -8.32 16.11 -4.61
C ARG A 144 -9.65 16.70 -5.06
N GLU A 145 -10.01 16.53 -6.34
CA GLU A 145 -11.29 16.96 -6.88
C GLU A 145 -12.47 16.32 -6.14
N LEU A 146 -12.34 15.04 -5.80
CA LEU A 146 -13.38 14.25 -5.13
C LEU A 146 -13.31 14.30 -3.60
N GLY A 147 -12.32 15.00 -3.03
CA GLY A 147 -12.10 15.06 -1.57
C GLY A 147 -11.66 13.72 -0.95
N ILE A 148 -10.93 12.89 -1.70
CA ILE A 148 -10.46 11.57 -1.28
C ILE A 148 -9.04 11.68 -0.72
N GLY A 149 -8.76 11.03 0.43
CA GLY A 149 -7.42 10.95 1.01
C GLY A 149 -6.46 10.10 0.19
N ILE A 150 -5.17 10.38 0.28
CA ILE A 150 -4.10 9.68 -0.46
C ILE A 150 -3.22 8.92 0.52
N VAL A 151 -3.10 7.61 0.34
CA VAL A 151 -2.26 6.74 1.16
C VAL A 151 -1.06 6.26 0.35
N ALA A 152 0.10 6.89 0.57
CA ALA A 152 1.31 6.61 -0.19
C ALA A 152 2.05 5.37 0.37
N TYR A 153 2.11 4.29 -0.42
CA TYR A 153 2.97 3.16 -0.11
C TYR A 153 4.33 3.28 -0.81
N SER A 154 5.32 2.54 -0.29
CA SER A 154 6.72 2.65 -0.73
C SER A 154 7.24 4.09 -0.80
N PRO A 155 6.96 4.96 0.20
CA PRO A 155 7.37 6.38 0.16
C PRO A 155 8.89 6.57 0.11
N LEU A 156 9.65 5.51 0.45
CA LEU A 156 11.11 5.45 0.40
C LEU A 156 11.63 4.72 -0.87
N GLY A 157 10.85 4.60 -1.94
CA GLY A 157 11.29 4.05 -3.23
C GLY A 157 11.71 2.57 -3.20
N ARG A 158 10.97 1.70 -2.48
CA ARG A 158 11.20 0.23 -2.40
C ARG A 158 12.66 -0.18 -2.06
N GLY A 159 13.37 0.61 -1.25
CA GLY A 159 14.70 0.22 -0.79
C GLY A 159 15.85 0.64 -1.71
N PHE A 160 15.63 1.60 -2.61
CA PHE A 160 16.73 2.35 -3.28
C PHE A 160 17.80 2.84 -2.26
N PHE A 161 17.39 3.05 -1.01
CA PHE A 161 18.23 3.44 0.13
C PHE A 161 19.07 2.33 0.76
N SER A 162 18.92 1.07 0.33
CA SER A 162 19.68 -0.04 0.93
C SER A 162 21.09 -0.21 0.35
N SER A 163 21.46 0.57 -0.68
CA SER A 163 22.70 0.37 -1.47
C SER A 163 23.71 1.53 -1.46
N GLY A 164 23.72 2.39 -0.44
CA GLY A 164 24.89 3.25 -0.16
C GLY A 164 24.92 4.62 -0.83
N PHE A 165 23.82 5.11 -1.39
CA PHE A 165 23.60 6.55 -1.51
C PHE A 165 23.01 7.02 -0.18
N GLU A 166 23.74 7.83 0.56
CA GLU A 166 23.34 8.42 1.83
C GLU A 166 22.32 9.54 1.55
N TYR A 167 21.17 9.16 1.01
CA TYR A 167 20.02 10.03 0.93
C TYR A 167 19.19 9.80 2.19
N ASP A 168 18.73 10.88 2.81
CA ASP A 168 18.13 10.78 4.13
C ASP A 168 16.70 10.21 4.05
N ARG A 169 16.49 9.08 4.74
CA ARG A 169 15.17 8.45 4.94
C ARG A 169 14.16 9.46 5.49
N GLU A 170 14.61 10.33 6.39
CA GLU A 170 13.79 11.34 7.03
C GLU A 170 13.36 12.41 6.01
N LEU A 171 14.30 12.94 5.20
CA LEU A 171 13.98 13.91 4.14
C LEU A 171 13.02 13.34 3.10
N SER A 172 13.22 12.08 2.72
CA SER A 172 12.39 11.41 1.70
C SER A 172 10.95 11.25 2.16
N LEU A 173 10.77 10.85 3.41
CA LEU A 173 9.44 10.71 4.01
C LEU A 173 8.82 12.09 4.30
N ALA A 174 9.61 13.05 4.75
CA ALA A 174 9.19 14.43 4.95
C ALA A 174 8.68 15.05 3.65
N TRP A 175 9.34 14.82 2.52
CA TRP A 175 8.87 15.29 1.21
C TRP A 175 7.45 14.77 0.91
N VAL A 176 7.17 13.49 1.17
CA VAL A 176 5.82 12.93 0.97
C VAL A 176 4.80 13.59 1.91
N HIS A 177 5.15 13.82 3.17
CA HIS A 177 4.29 14.56 4.11
C HIS A 177 3.99 15.99 3.65
N HIS A 178 4.90 16.67 2.96
CA HIS A 178 4.72 18.04 2.48
C HIS A 178 3.88 18.12 1.20
N GLN A 179 3.51 16.99 0.57
CA GLN A 179 2.68 17.00 -0.63
C GLN A 179 1.24 17.49 -0.37
N GLY A 180 0.75 17.39 0.86
CA GLY A 180 -0.55 17.94 1.26
C GLY A 180 -1.09 17.35 2.56
N ASN A 181 -2.06 18.04 3.17
CA ASN A 181 -2.74 17.58 4.39
C ASN A 181 -3.64 16.36 4.16
N ASP A 182 -3.91 16.05 2.90
CA ASP A 182 -4.65 14.90 2.39
C ASP A 182 -3.78 13.64 2.21
N VAL A 183 -2.47 13.71 2.53
CA VAL A 183 -1.50 12.64 2.26
C VAL A 183 -1.04 11.95 3.54
N VAL A 184 -1.16 10.62 3.57
CA VAL A 184 -0.73 9.75 4.68
C VAL A 184 0.20 8.65 4.16
N PRO A 185 1.53 8.78 4.27
CA PRO A 185 2.45 7.71 3.90
C PRO A 185 2.41 6.55 4.91
N ILE A 186 2.61 5.32 4.44
CA ILE A 186 2.63 4.09 5.27
C ILE A 186 3.98 3.35 5.20
N PRO A 187 5.08 3.94 5.72
CA PRO A 187 6.40 3.33 5.67
C PRO A 187 6.49 2.12 6.63
N GLY A 188 6.69 0.93 6.07
CA GLY A 188 6.95 -0.29 6.85
C GLY A 188 8.40 -0.40 7.34
N THR A 189 8.60 -1.01 8.52
CA THR A 189 9.92 -1.37 9.04
C THR A 189 9.84 -2.52 10.05
N THR A 190 10.93 -3.27 10.21
CA THR A 190 11.12 -4.29 11.24
C THR A 190 12.14 -3.91 12.32
N LYS A 191 12.75 -2.73 12.20
CA LYS A 191 13.77 -2.20 13.13
C LYS A 191 13.22 -0.97 13.86
N ILE A 192 13.41 -0.91 15.18
CA ILE A 192 12.96 0.20 16.03
C ILE A 192 13.66 1.51 15.63
N GLN A 193 14.95 1.49 15.33
CA GLN A 193 15.70 2.69 14.93
C GLN A 193 15.09 3.33 13.65
N ASN A 194 14.71 2.49 12.68
CA ASN A 194 14.06 2.96 11.46
C ASN A 194 12.63 3.49 11.72
N LEU A 195 11.95 2.99 12.76
CA LEU A 195 10.65 3.51 13.20
C LEU A 195 10.83 4.90 13.82
N GLU A 196 11.83 5.08 14.68
CA GLU A 196 12.17 6.37 15.29
C GLU A 196 12.50 7.41 14.21
N GLN A 197 13.29 7.04 13.19
CA GLN A 197 13.57 7.90 12.03
C GLN A 197 12.31 8.23 11.23
N ASN A 198 11.42 7.25 11.00
CA ASN A 198 10.15 7.51 10.33
C ASN A 198 9.31 8.55 11.08
N ILE A 199 9.30 8.49 12.42
CA ILE A 199 8.59 9.46 13.27
C ILE A 199 9.30 10.82 13.22
N GLY A 200 10.64 10.83 13.20
CA GLY A 200 11.48 12.03 13.09
C GLY A 200 11.13 12.89 11.86
N ALA A 201 10.79 12.24 10.74
CA ALA A 201 10.37 12.91 9.50
C ALA A 201 9.21 13.90 9.67
N LEU A 202 8.32 13.71 10.65
CA LEU A 202 7.20 14.63 10.94
C LEU A 202 7.66 15.99 11.47
N SER A 203 8.86 16.05 12.05
CA SER A 203 9.44 17.27 12.62
C SER A 203 10.23 18.09 11.59
N VAL A 204 10.58 17.48 10.46
CA VAL A 204 11.28 18.15 9.36
C VAL A 204 10.33 19.18 8.73
N LYS A 205 10.84 20.38 8.47
CA LYS A 205 10.12 21.43 7.73
C LYS A 205 10.88 21.70 6.45
N LEU A 206 10.23 21.47 5.32
CA LEU A 206 10.80 21.71 4.00
C LEU A 206 10.15 22.97 3.44
N THR A 207 10.99 23.95 3.08
CA THR A 207 10.57 25.13 2.33
C THR A 207 10.25 24.75 0.88
N PRO A 208 9.51 25.58 0.12
CA PRO A 208 9.33 25.37 -1.31
C PRO A 208 10.66 25.22 -2.07
N GLU A 209 11.70 25.93 -1.64
CA GLU A 209 13.05 25.85 -2.19
C GLU A 209 13.69 24.49 -1.91
N ASP A 210 13.61 23.99 -0.66
CA ASP A 210 14.13 22.65 -0.29
C ASP A 210 13.42 21.56 -1.09
N MET A 211 12.09 21.68 -1.26
CA MET A 211 11.29 20.74 -2.05
C MET A 211 11.75 20.71 -3.51
N ALA A 212 11.96 21.88 -4.12
CA ALA A 212 12.44 21.99 -5.49
C ALA A 212 13.86 21.43 -5.67
N GLU A 213 14.74 21.63 -4.69
CA GLU A 213 16.08 21.06 -4.69
C GLU A 213 16.05 19.52 -4.61
N LEU A 214 15.29 18.96 -3.68
CA LEU A 214 15.12 17.50 -3.56
C LEU A 214 14.60 16.86 -4.85
N GLU A 215 13.60 17.49 -5.47
CA GLU A 215 13.01 17.02 -6.73
C GLU A 215 13.99 17.12 -7.90
N SER A 216 14.81 18.17 -7.95
CA SER A 216 15.87 18.33 -8.94
C SER A 216 16.88 17.19 -8.86
N ILE A 217 17.30 16.84 -7.64
CA ILE A 217 18.29 15.77 -7.43
C ILE A 217 17.70 14.41 -7.78
N ALA A 218 16.46 14.15 -7.39
CA ALA A 218 15.77 12.91 -7.75
C ALA A 218 15.63 12.75 -9.28
N SER A 219 15.30 13.83 -9.99
CA SER A 219 15.22 13.85 -11.45
C SER A 219 16.57 13.60 -12.11
N ALA A 220 17.66 14.17 -11.56
CA ALA A 220 19.01 13.95 -12.05
C ALA A 220 19.52 12.51 -11.82
N SER A 221 19.06 11.86 -10.74
CA SER A 221 19.51 10.53 -10.32
C SER A 221 19.01 9.35 -11.20
N SER A 222 18.32 9.62 -12.32
CA SER A 222 18.05 8.67 -13.41
C SER A 222 17.59 7.29 -12.97
N VAL A 223 16.46 7.19 -12.25
CA VAL A 223 15.82 5.89 -12.06
C VAL A 223 15.03 5.54 -13.32
N LYS A 224 15.71 4.98 -14.32
CA LYS A 224 15.09 4.48 -15.57
C LYS A 224 14.73 2.99 -15.43
N GLY A 225 13.44 2.67 -15.57
CA GLY A 225 12.93 1.32 -15.72
C GLY A 225 11.52 1.13 -15.13
N ASP A 226 10.68 0.33 -15.80
CA ASP A 226 9.38 -0.10 -15.26
C ASP A 226 9.60 -0.87 -13.96
N ARG A 227 9.17 -0.29 -12.83
CA ARG A 227 9.38 -0.90 -11.51
C ARG A 227 8.44 -2.06 -11.22
N TYR A 228 7.40 -2.22 -12.03
CA TYR A 228 6.54 -3.40 -12.06
C TYR A 228 6.97 -4.31 -13.20
N ASN A 229 7.24 -5.58 -12.89
CA ASN A 229 7.26 -6.62 -13.93
C ASN A 229 5.89 -6.59 -14.64
N ALA A 230 5.86 -6.90 -15.94
CA ALA A 230 4.69 -6.90 -16.83
C ALA A 230 3.48 -7.80 -16.42
N GLY A 231 3.43 -8.28 -15.16
CA GLY A 231 2.33 -9.07 -14.61
C GLY A 231 1.76 -8.56 -13.28
N LEU A 232 2.12 -7.35 -12.82
CA LEU A 232 1.47 -6.70 -11.66
C LEU A 232 0.50 -5.63 -12.17
N VAL A 233 -0.81 -5.83 -11.92
CA VAL A 233 -1.89 -4.93 -12.35
C VAL A 233 -1.84 -3.62 -11.56
N THR A 234 -1.35 -2.54 -12.14
CA THR A 234 -1.31 -1.21 -11.50
C THR A 234 -2.53 -0.36 -11.85
N TYR A 235 -2.58 0.89 -11.38
CA TYR A 235 -3.61 1.85 -11.82
C TYR A 235 -3.73 1.99 -13.35
N LEU A 236 -2.64 1.77 -14.11
CA LEU A 236 -2.63 1.85 -15.57
C LEU A 236 -3.50 0.77 -16.23
N ASP A 237 -3.63 -0.40 -15.61
CA ASP A 237 -4.30 -1.58 -16.16
C ASP A 237 -5.60 -1.91 -15.42
N SER A 238 -6.23 -0.90 -14.81
CA SER A 238 -7.32 -1.08 -13.82
C SER A 238 -8.68 -0.58 -14.28
N GLU A 239 -8.88 -0.38 -15.59
CA GLU A 239 -10.21 -0.11 -16.14
C GLU A 239 -11.13 -1.32 -16.00
N THR A 240 -12.40 -1.06 -15.71
CA THR A 240 -13.43 -2.11 -15.58
C THR A 240 -14.48 -1.98 -16.68
N PRO A 241 -15.16 -3.07 -17.07
CA PRO A 241 -16.25 -3.02 -18.04
C PRO A 241 -17.34 -2.05 -17.57
N PRO A 242 -18.06 -1.39 -18.49
CA PRO A 242 -19.17 -0.53 -18.11
C PRO A 242 -20.28 -1.37 -17.46
N LEU A 243 -21.01 -0.79 -16.50
CA LEU A 243 -22.11 -1.50 -15.83
C LEU A 243 -23.18 -2.02 -16.81
N SER A 244 -23.39 -1.33 -17.93
CA SER A 244 -24.36 -1.72 -18.96
C SER A 244 -24.02 -3.02 -19.69
N SER A 245 -22.76 -3.47 -19.67
CA SER A 245 -22.37 -4.75 -20.28
C SER A 245 -22.46 -5.94 -19.33
N TRP A 246 -22.81 -5.70 -18.06
CA TRP A 246 -22.86 -6.74 -17.04
C TRP A 246 -24.09 -7.64 -17.21
N LYS A 247 -23.85 -8.96 -17.24
CA LYS A 247 -24.89 -9.98 -17.18
C LYS A 247 -24.71 -10.73 -15.85
N ALA A 248 -25.66 -10.53 -14.94
CA ALA A 248 -25.69 -11.14 -13.62
C ALA A 248 -25.84 -12.66 -13.70
#